data_AF-A0A9X3Z357-F1
#
_entry.id   AF-A0A9X3Z357-F1
#
_cell.length_a   1.000
_cell.length_b   1.000
_cell.length_c   1.000
_cell.angle_alpha   90.00
_cell.angle_beta   90.00
_cell.angle_gamma   90.00
#
_symmetry.space_group_name_H-M   'P 1'
#
loop_
_entity.id
_entity.type
_entity.pdbx_description
1 polymer ?
#
loop_
_entity_poly.entity_id
_entity_poly.type
_entity_poly.pdbx_seq_one_letter_code
_entity_poly.pdbx_strand_id
1 'polypeptide(L)'
;MPRQLYKLIFSKEYPARIDYITSFGWHVEKGIARILHPKGFYTGEKLDMLKSVDIDVSPYRDKEIQESIYLLQERQEQQEHGSISFHIYEVDGKIIGAHLAYEGYSPGLVKLRKRE
;
A
#
# COMPACT_ATOMS: atom_id res chain seq x y z
N MET A 1 23.47 -13.24 -11.65
CA MET A 1 22.26 -12.86 -10.89
C MET A 1 21.56 -11.73 -11.65
N PRO A 2 20.39 -11.93 -12.27
CA PRO A 2 19.71 -10.81 -12.90
C PRO A 2 19.09 -9.93 -11.80
N ARG A 3 19.46 -8.64 -11.79
CA ARG A 3 18.85 -7.61 -10.96
C ARG A 3 17.38 -7.49 -11.37
N GLN A 4 16.45 -7.82 -10.46
CA GLN A 4 15.03 -7.53 -10.68
C GLN A 4 14.85 -6.01 -10.81
N LEU A 5 14.48 -5.57 -12.01
CA LEU A 5 14.19 -4.17 -12.32
C LEU A 5 12.76 -3.88 -11.88
N TYR A 6 12.62 -3.21 -10.73
CA TYR A 6 11.36 -2.59 -10.35
C TYR A 6 11.03 -1.49 -11.37
N LYS A 7 9.85 -1.54 -11.99
CA LYS A 7 9.38 -0.42 -12.80
C LYS A 7 8.68 0.57 -11.86
N LEU A 8 9.42 1.57 -11.40
CA LEU A 8 8.86 2.69 -10.64
C LEU A 8 8.13 3.59 -11.64
N ILE A 9 6.80 3.64 -11.54
CA ILE A 9 5.97 4.53 -12.35
C ILE A 9 5.56 5.70 -11.43
N PHE A 10 5.99 6.91 -11.77
CA PHE A 10 5.50 8.12 -11.10
C PHE A 10 4.03 8.30 -11.49
N SER A 11 3.14 8.20 -10.50
CA SER A 11 1.70 8.15 -10.74
C SER A 11 1.12 9.55 -10.91
N LYS A 12 0.44 9.80 -12.03
CA LYS A 12 -0.66 10.77 -12.09
C LYS A 12 -1.75 10.31 -11.13
N GLU A 13 -2.41 11.20 -10.39
CA GLU A 13 -3.43 10.82 -9.41
C GLU A 13 -4.65 10.17 -10.09
N TYR A 14 -5.12 9.04 -9.56
CA TYR A 14 -6.28 8.31 -10.09
C TYR A 14 -7.47 8.55 -9.16
N PRO A 15 -8.56 9.19 -9.62
CA PRO A 15 -9.67 9.61 -8.76
C PRO A 15 -10.33 8.43 -8.01
N ALA A 16 -10.49 7.27 -8.67
CA ALA A 16 -11.10 6.10 -8.03
C ALA A 16 -10.36 5.58 -6.77
N ARG A 17 -9.04 5.78 -6.67
CA ARG A 17 -8.26 5.39 -5.49
C ARG A 17 -8.33 6.45 -4.39
N ILE A 18 -8.40 7.72 -4.78
CA ILE A 18 -8.62 8.81 -3.84
C ILE A 18 -10.00 8.63 -3.19
N ASP A 19 -11.03 8.31 -3.98
CA ASP A 19 -12.37 8.00 -3.47
C ASP A 19 -12.34 6.80 -2.50
N TYR A 20 -11.61 5.75 -2.85
CA TYR A 20 -11.41 4.60 -1.95
C TYR A 20 -10.75 5.02 -0.64
N ILE A 21 -9.64 5.76 -0.66
CA ILE A 21 -8.95 6.23 0.55
C ILE A 21 -9.87 7.12 1.39
N THR A 22 -10.59 8.04 0.76
CA THR A 22 -11.52 8.97 1.40
C THR A 22 -12.69 8.25 2.05
N SER A 23 -13.13 7.11 1.50
CA SER A 23 -14.19 6.28 2.10
C SER A 23 -13.82 5.74 3.48
N PHE A 24 -12.52 5.68 3.82
CA PHE A 24 -12.02 5.32 5.15
C PHE A 24 -11.75 6.53 6.06
N GLY A 25 -12.02 7.76 5.61
CA GLY A 25 -11.81 9.00 6.38
C GLY A 25 -10.38 9.55 6.33
N TRP A 26 -9.59 9.15 5.34
CA TRP A 26 -8.21 9.61 5.12
C TRP A 26 -8.12 10.55 3.93
N HIS A 27 -7.20 11.51 3.97
CA HIS A 27 -7.04 12.50 2.90
C HIS A 27 -5.68 12.37 2.23
N VAL A 28 -5.70 12.31 0.90
CA VAL A 28 -4.47 12.19 0.11
C VAL A 28 -3.78 13.56 0.01
N GLU A 29 -2.49 13.60 0.34
CA GLU A 29 -1.61 14.73 0.02
C GLU A 29 -1.05 14.58 -1.40
N LYS A 30 -0.49 13.41 -1.73
CA LYS A 30 0.05 13.09 -3.06
C LYS A 30 0.27 11.60 -3.26
N GLY A 31 0.29 11.16 -4.51
CA GLY A 31 0.83 9.85 -4.88
C GLY A 31 2.36 9.83 -4.76
N ILE A 32 2.91 8.84 -4.04
CA ILE A 32 4.35 8.67 -3.86
C ILE A 32 4.91 7.72 -4.91
N ALA A 33 4.29 6.55 -5.08
CA ALA A 33 4.83 5.52 -5.94
C ALA A 33 3.74 4.60 -6.49
N ARG A 34 4.02 4.02 -7.64
CA ARG A 34 3.31 2.88 -8.19
C ARG A 34 4.33 1.83 -8.58
N ILE A 35 4.21 0.67 -7.96
CA ILE A 35 5.14 -0.45 -8.08
C ILE A 35 4.37 -1.63 -8.65
N LEU A 36 4.88 -2.22 -9.72
CA LEU A 36 4.37 -3.48 -10.25
C LEU A 36 5.27 -4.60 -9.74
N HIS A 37 4.74 -5.40 -8.82
CA HIS A 37 5.44 -6.56 -8.28
C HIS A 37 5.25 -7.76 -9.22
N PRO A 38 6.34 -8.43 -9.63
CA PRO A 38 6.24 -9.57 -10.53
C PRO A 38 5.53 -10.75 -9.88
N LYS A 39 5.10 -11.70 -10.71
CA LYS A 39 4.51 -12.97 -10.27
C LYS A 39 5.42 -13.68 -9.26
N GLY A 40 4.82 -14.20 -8.20
CA GLY A 40 5.54 -14.89 -7.12
C GLY A 40 6.41 -13.99 -6.23
N PHE A 41 6.27 -12.65 -6.30
CA PHE A 41 7.04 -11.73 -5.45
C PHE A 41 6.73 -11.88 -3.96
N TYR A 42 5.45 -12.01 -3.60
CA TYR A 42 5.00 -12.17 -2.22
C TYR A 42 5.07 -13.64 -1.79
N THR A 43 6.15 -13.99 -1.08
CA THR A 43 6.40 -15.32 -0.52
C THR A 43 7.07 -15.19 0.84
N GLY A 44 6.98 -16.23 1.68
CA GLY A 44 7.59 -16.26 3.01
C GLY A 44 7.15 -15.07 3.87
N GLU A 45 8.13 -14.42 4.51
CA GLU A 45 7.90 -13.31 5.44
C GLU A 45 7.09 -12.16 4.84
N LYS A 46 7.23 -11.88 3.54
CA LYS A 46 6.44 -10.82 2.89
C LYS A 46 4.94 -11.15 2.84
N LEU A 47 4.62 -12.43 2.60
CA LEU A 47 3.25 -12.89 2.60
C LEU A 47 2.67 -12.86 4.02
N ASP A 48 3.45 -13.32 5.01
CA ASP A 48 3.04 -13.31 6.40
C ASP A 48 2.83 -11.89 6.94
N MET A 49 3.68 -10.95 6.54
CA MET A 49 3.54 -9.53 6.87
C MET A 49 2.23 -8.95 6.31
N LEU A 50 1.87 -9.22 5.06
CA LEU A 50 0.60 -8.76 4.51
C LEU A 50 -0.62 -9.43 5.19
N LYS A 51 -0.52 -10.72 5.49
CA LYS A 51 -1.58 -11.44 6.22
C LYS A 51 -1.81 -10.87 7.62
N SER A 52 -0.77 -10.35 8.29
CA SER A 52 -0.91 -9.71 9.60
C SER A 52 -1.78 -8.44 9.59
N VAL A 53 -2.00 -7.85 8.41
CA VAL A 53 -2.91 -6.71 8.19
C VAL A 53 -4.13 -7.10 7.35
N ASP A 54 -4.51 -8.38 7.36
CA ASP A 54 -5.66 -8.97 6.65
C ASP A 54 -5.62 -8.86 5.12
N ILE A 55 -4.42 -8.80 4.53
CA ILE A 55 -4.25 -8.83 3.08
C ILE A 55 -3.70 -10.20 2.69
N ASP A 56 -4.56 -11.07 2.16
CA ASP A 56 -4.14 -12.36 1.62
C ASP A 56 -3.92 -12.30 0.11
N VAL A 57 -2.65 -12.23 -0.30
CA VAL A 57 -2.27 -12.25 -1.72
C VAL A 57 -1.97 -13.67 -2.24
N SER A 58 -2.08 -14.71 -1.40
CA SER A 58 -1.83 -16.11 -1.80
C SER A 58 -2.62 -16.53 -3.07
N PRO A 59 -3.90 -16.16 -3.25
CA PRO A 59 -4.67 -16.52 -4.44
C PRO A 59 -4.17 -15.90 -5.75
N TYR A 60 -3.28 -14.91 -5.68
CA TYR A 60 -2.81 -14.14 -6.84
C TYR A 60 -1.34 -14.40 -7.17
N ARG A 61 -0.77 -15.53 -6.72
CA ARG A 61 0.65 -15.85 -6.86
C ARG A 61 1.15 -15.87 -8.31
N ASP A 62 0.29 -16.22 -9.25
CA ASP A 62 0.56 -16.29 -10.69
C ASP A 62 0.28 -14.98 -11.45
N LYS A 63 -0.09 -13.92 -10.72
CA LYS A 63 -0.42 -12.60 -11.25
C LYS A 63 0.59 -11.54 -10.81
N GLU A 64 0.67 -10.47 -11.59
CA GLU A 64 1.37 -9.27 -11.15
C GLU A 64 0.48 -8.50 -10.18
N ILE A 65 1.07 -8.00 -9.11
CA ILE A 65 0.36 -7.23 -8.09
C ILE A 65 0.86 -5.81 -8.15
N GLN A 66 -0.07 -4.88 -8.33
CA GLN A 66 0.27 -3.48 -8.35
C GLN A 66 0.05 -2.87 -6.97
N GLU A 67 1.11 -2.32 -6.41
CA GLU A 67 1.08 -1.53 -5.20
C GLU A 67 1.06 -0.04 -5.55
N SER A 68 0.16 0.70 -4.95
CA SER A 68 0.08 2.16 -5.07
C SER A 68 0.19 2.79 -3.69
N ILE A 69 1.14 3.71 -3.55
CA ILE A 69 1.51 4.32 -2.27
C ILE A 69 1.15 5.80 -2.33
N TYR A 70 0.37 6.25 -1.35
CA TYR A 70 -0.08 7.63 -1.21
C TYR A 70 0.40 8.20 0.11
N LEU A 71 0.90 9.44 0.10
CA LEU A 71 1.12 10.21 1.31
C LEU A 71 -0.21 10.79 1.76
N LEU A 72 -0.49 10.71 3.06
CA LEU A 72 -1.70 11.29 3.65
C LEU A 72 -1.41 12.67 4.23
N GLN A 73 -2.45 13.53 4.26
CA GLN A 73 -2.38 14.85 4.89
C GLN A 73 -2.31 14.74 6.41
N GLU A 74 -2.90 13.68 6.96
CA GLU A 74 -2.83 13.35 8.37
C GLU A 74 -1.39 13.09 8.84
N ARG A 75 -1.11 13.57 10.04
CA ARG A 75 0.16 13.31 10.74
C ARG A 75 -0.12 12.59 12.04
N GLN A 76 0.87 11.87 12.55
CA GLN A 76 0.78 11.31 13.90
C GLN A 76 0.83 12.44 14.93
N GLU A 77 -0.24 12.62 15.71
CA GLU A 77 -0.32 13.67 16.75
C GLU A 77 0.81 13.57 17.80
N GLN A 78 1.38 12.36 17.97
CA GLN A 78 2.44 12.10 18.94
C GLN A 78 3.87 12.26 18.39
N GLN A 79 4.06 12.61 17.11
CA GLN A 79 5.39 12.81 16.52
C GLN A 79 5.42 14.02 15.56
N GLU A 80 6.33 14.97 15.81
CA GLU A 80 6.55 16.17 14.98
C GLU A 80 6.82 15.86 13.48
N HIS A 81 7.27 14.65 13.16
CA HIS A 81 7.75 14.28 11.81
C HIS A 81 7.28 12.92 11.26
N GLY A 82 6.37 12.21 11.94
CA GLY A 82 5.91 10.89 11.47
C GLY A 82 4.91 10.99 10.31
N SER A 83 5.34 10.68 9.09
CA SER A 83 4.43 10.61 7.94
C SER A 83 3.60 9.33 7.93
N ILE A 84 2.40 9.41 7.34
CA ILE A 84 1.50 8.27 7.16
C ILE A 84 1.35 8.03 5.66
N SER A 85 1.62 6.79 5.23
CA SER A 85 1.33 6.36 3.87
C SER A 85 0.20 5.34 3.81
N PHE A 86 -0.57 5.41 2.74
CA PHE A 86 -1.64 4.47 2.41
C PHE A 86 -1.20 3.59 1.24
N HIS A 87 -1.18 2.28 1.46
CA HIS A 87 -0.76 1.30 0.47
C HIS A 87 -1.99 0.55 -0.04
N ILE A 88 -2.20 0.58 -1.35
CA ILE A 88 -3.29 -0.15 -2.03
C ILE A 88 -2.69 -1.22 -2.92
N TYR A 89 -3.17 -2.45 -2.77
CA TYR A 89 -2.81 -3.58 -3.63
C TYR A 89 -3.94 -3.87 -4.60
N GLU A 90 -3.59 -3.98 -5.88
CA GLU A 90 -4.53 -4.24 -6.96
C GLU A 90 -4.05 -5.39 -7.86
N VAL A 91 -5.02 -6.14 -8.38
CA VAL A 91 -4.82 -7.16 -9.42
C VAL A 91 -5.87 -6.91 -10.50
N ASP A 92 -5.44 -6.82 -11.76
CA ASP A 92 -6.33 -6.55 -12.91
C ASP A 92 -7.25 -5.32 -12.69
N GLY A 93 -6.73 -4.29 -12.02
CA GLY A 93 -7.47 -3.06 -11.69
C GLY A 93 -8.48 -3.17 -10.54
N LYS A 94 -8.56 -4.33 -9.86
CA LYS A 94 -9.41 -4.52 -8.68
C LYS A 94 -8.58 -4.44 -7.41
N ILE A 95 -9.05 -3.66 -6.43
CA ILE A 95 -8.43 -3.57 -5.11
C ILE A 95 -8.63 -4.91 -4.39
N ILE A 96 -7.53 -5.51 -3.94
CA ILE A 96 -7.51 -6.79 -3.20
C ILE A 96 -7.14 -6.60 -1.73
N GLY A 97 -6.66 -5.42 -1.35
CA GLY A 97 -6.35 -5.09 0.04
C GLY A 97 -5.64 -3.75 0.15
N ALA A 98 -5.60 -3.23 1.37
CA ALA A 98 -4.90 -2.00 1.68
C ALA A 98 -4.51 -1.94 3.16
N HIS A 99 -3.42 -1.23 3.45
CA HIS A 99 -2.98 -0.95 4.82
C HIS A 99 -2.40 0.47 4.92
N LEU A 100 -2.24 0.93 6.16
CA LEU A 100 -1.45 2.12 6.46
C LEU A 100 -0.02 1.71 6.79
N ALA A 101 0.94 2.57 6.49
CA ALA A 101 2.28 2.46 7.05
C ALA A 101 2.65 3.76 7.77
N TYR A 102 3.22 3.62 8.95
CA TYR A 102 3.69 4.73 9.77
C TYR A 102 5.21 4.78 9.71
N GLU A 103 5.73 5.92 9.27
CA GLU A 103 7.17 6.17 9.26
C GLU A 103 7.73 6.06 10.69
N GLY A 104 8.84 5.34 10.85
CA GLY A 104 9.52 5.17 12.14
C GLY A 104 9.01 4.03 13.03
N TYR A 105 8.00 3.24 12.63
CA TYR A 105 7.52 2.08 13.39
C TYR A 105 7.95 0.74 12.75
N SER A 106 8.15 -0.29 13.58
CA SER A 106 8.38 -1.67 13.15
C SER A 106 7.60 -2.69 14.01
N PRO A 107 6.73 -3.53 13.41
CA PRO A 107 6.31 -3.44 12.02
C PRO A 107 5.48 -2.17 11.82
N GLY A 108 5.88 -1.32 10.89
CA GLY A 108 5.20 -0.05 10.62
C GLY A 108 3.85 -0.21 9.92
N LEU A 109 3.42 -1.45 9.65
CA LEU A 109 2.17 -1.76 8.97
C LEU A 109 1.02 -1.78 9.96
N VAL A 110 -0.03 -1.04 9.62
CA VAL A 110 -1.24 -0.95 10.42
C VAL A 110 -2.43 -1.36 9.58
N LYS A 111 -3.19 -2.33 10.10
CA LYS A 111 -4.43 -2.81 9.50
C LYS A 111 -5.37 -1.63 9.26
N LEU A 112 -5.88 -1.53 8.04
CA LEU A 112 -6.82 -0.50 7.69
C LEU A 112 -8.12 -0.66 8.49
N ARG A 113 -8.55 0.41 9.14
CA ARG A 113 -9.85 0.55 9.78
C ARG A 113 -10.47 1.86 9.33
N LYS A 114 -11.80 1.92 9.33
CA LYS A 114 -12.50 3.19 9.14
C LYS A 114 -12.10 4.12 10.27
N ARG A 115 -11.68 5.34 9.92
CA ARG A 115 -11.47 6.39 10.90
C ARG A 115 -12.85 6.87 11.38
N GLU A 116 -13.13 6.71 12.67
CA GLU A 116 -14.36 7.19 13.30
C GLU A 116 -14.40 8.72 13.40
#